data_AF-K9XIA6-F1
#
_entry.id   AF-K9XIA6-F1
#
_cell.length_a   1.000
_cell.length_b   1.000
_cell.length_c   1.000
_cell.angle_alpha   90.00
_cell.angle_beta   90.00
_cell.angle_gamma   90.00
#
_symmetry.space_group_name_H-M   'P 1'
#
loop_
_entity.id
_entity.type
_entity.pdbx_description
1 polymer ?
#
loop_
_entity_poly.entity_id
_entity_poly.type
_entity_poly.pdbx_seq_one_letter_code
_entity_poly.pdbx_strand_id
1 'polypeptide(L)'
;MIKRIKQYSAQNSQSGFTIVESLMAVIVVGILMSAITPAIALSVATRVQARRVELATQAARTYIDGIRSGTIAPPNTTIVRSTTQYFLNSVDPPTASAAGLTSLHCVSLDDTPGCSSASSKDLVIQAVRSVTSTSTDADKGYRLGLRVYRADAFSDSNALQKGTKQATFTGGLGDRKKPLVEMTTEITTTRTTFQDFCNRLGGCQ
;
A
#
# COMPACT_ATOMS: atom_id res chain seq x y z
N MET A 1 -77.20 -49.66 12.98
CA MET A 1 -76.65 -48.57 13.81
C MET A 1 -75.44 -47.97 13.08
N ILE A 2 -75.62 -46.86 12.35
CA ILE A 2 -74.57 -46.30 11.46
C ILE A 2 -73.92 -45.09 12.15
N LYS A 3 -72.63 -45.20 12.48
CA LYS A 3 -71.82 -44.10 13.03
C LYS A 3 -71.47 -43.10 11.91
N ARG A 4 -71.94 -41.86 12.01
CA ARG A 4 -71.46 -40.75 11.17
C ARG A 4 -70.10 -40.26 11.69
N ILE A 5 -69.08 -40.36 10.85
CA ILE A 5 -67.77 -39.73 11.07
C ILE A 5 -67.95 -38.23 10.80
N LYS A 6 -67.77 -37.39 11.83
CA LYS A 6 -67.68 -35.93 11.67
C LYS A 6 -66.35 -35.63 10.98
N GLN A 7 -66.40 -35.30 9.69
CA GLN A 7 -65.29 -34.65 9.00
C GLN A 7 -65.10 -33.26 9.62
N TYR A 8 -64.03 -33.10 10.42
CA TYR A 8 -63.51 -31.78 10.72
C TYR A 8 -62.87 -31.24 9.44
N SER A 9 -63.61 -30.38 8.74
CA SER A 9 -63.05 -29.51 7.72
C SER A 9 -61.97 -28.66 8.38
N ALA A 10 -60.70 -29.03 8.21
CA ALA A 10 -59.60 -28.11 8.39
C ALA A 10 -59.81 -26.99 7.37
N GLN A 11 -60.36 -25.86 7.83
CA GLN A 11 -60.38 -24.63 7.07
C GLN A 11 -58.91 -24.27 6.82
N ASN A 12 -58.44 -24.53 5.61
CA ASN A 12 -57.20 -23.93 5.14
C ASN A 12 -57.45 -22.43 5.09
N SER A 13 -57.01 -21.72 6.13
CA SER A 13 -56.88 -20.26 6.11
C SER A 13 -55.79 -19.90 5.10
N GLN A 14 -56.09 -20.01 3.80
CA GLN A 14 -55.34 -19.36 2.74
C GLN A 14 -55.63 -17.86 2.83
N SER A 15 -55.01 -17.21 3.83
CA SER A 15 -54.89 -15.77 3.87
C SER A 15 -53.91 -15.40 2.75
N GLY A 16 -54.44 -15.03 1.59
CA GLY A 16 -53.62 -14.46 0.52
C GLY A 16 -52.93 -13.19 1.02
N PHE A 17 -51.65 -13.01 0.65
CA PHE A 17 -50.91 -11.80 0.95
C PHE A 17 -51.69 -10.58 0.46
N THR A 18 -51.98 -9.65 1.36
CA THR A 18 -52.62 -8.39 0.97
C THR A 18 -51.59 -7.48 0.29
N ILE A 19 -52.05 -6.60 -0.60
CA ILE A 19 -51.19 -5.61 -1.27
C ILE A 19 -50.40 -4.78 -0.24
N VAL A 20 -51.03 -4.46 0.91
CA VAL A 20 -50.40 -3.72 2.02
C VAL A 20 -49.28 -4.52 2.68
N GLU A 21 -49.46 -5.82 2.87
CA GLU A 21 -48.44 -6.70 3.45
C GLU A 21 -47.25 -6.89 2.51
N SER A 22 -47.51 -7.03 1.21
CA SER A 22 -46.45 -7.03 0.18
C SER A 22 -45.71 -5.69 0.12
N LEU A 23 -46.41 -4.56 0.26
CA LEU A 23 -45.80 -3.23 0.28
C LEU A 23 -44.90 -3.04 1.51
N MET A 24 -45.36 -3.46 2.69
CA MET A 24 -44.54 -3.42 3.91
C MET A 24 -43.33 -4.34 3.82
N ALA A 25 -43.48 -5.55 3.25
CA ALA A 25 -42.37 -6.46 3.05
C ALA A 25 -41.27 -5.85 2.16
N VAL A 26 -41.63 -5.19 1.05
CA VAL A 26 -40.66 -4.51 0.16
C VAL A 26 -39.97 -3.36 0.88
N ILE A 27 -40.68 -2.56 1.68
CA ILE A 27 -40.08 -1.47 2.48
C ILE A 27 -39.07 -2.02 3.49
N VAL A 28 -39.43 -3.07 4.24
CA VAL A 28 -38.55 -3.69 5.23
C VAL A 28 -37.30 -4.26 4.56
N VAL A 29 -37.46 -4.97 3.45
CA VAL A 29 -36.31 -5.50 2.69
C VAL A 29 -35.44 -4.37 2.16
N GLY A 30 -36.03 -3.28 1.64
CA GLY A 30 -35.30 -2.11 1.18
C GLY A 30 -34.45 -1.47 2.28
N ILE A 31 -35.00 -1.30 3.49
CA ILE A 31 -34.28 -0.76 4.65
C ILE A 31 -33.14 -1.71 5.04
N LEU A 32 -33.39 -3.01 5.12
CA LEU A 32 -32.36 -4.01 5.45
C LEU A 32 -31.21 -4.03 4.44
N MET A 33 -31.52 -3.99 3.14
CA MET A 33 -30.50 -3.95 2.08
C MET A 33 -29.69 -2.64 2.11
N SER A 34 -30.36 -1.51 2.38
CA SER A 34 -29.68 -0.21 2.52
C SER A 34 -28.73 -0.18 3.73
N ALA A 35 -29.07 -0.87 4.82
CA ALA A 35 -28.26 -0.92 6.03
C ALA A 35 -26.98 -1.77 5.86
N ILE A 36 -27.01 -2.83 5.03
CA ILE A 36 -25.87 -3.74 4.83
C ILE A 36 -24.88 -3.19 3.79
N THR A 37 -25.36 -2.41 2.81
CA THR A 37 -24.54 -1.91 1.69
C THR A 37 -23.26 -1.17 2.12
N PRO A 38 -23.28 -0.24 3.10
CA PRO A 38 -22.07 0.45 3.56
C PRO A 38 -20.99 -0.50 4.10
N ALA A 39 -21.38 -1.58 4.79
CA ALA A 39 -20.44 -2.54 5.35
C ALA A 39 -19.73 -3.35 4.25
N ILE A 40 -20.46 -3.75 3.21
CA ILE A 40 -19.88 -4.47 2.06
C ILE A 40 -18.91 -3.57 1.30
N ALA A 41 -19.31 -2.32 1.01
CA ALA A 41 -18.47 -1.36 0.31
C ALA A 41 -17.16 -1.10 1.06
N LEU A 42 -17.24 -0.92 2.39
CA LEU A 42 -16.06 -0.73 3.23
C LEU A 42 -15.16 -1.97 3.24
N SER A 43 -15.73 -3.18 3.31
CA SER A 43 -14.98 -4.45 3.27
C SER A 43 -14.20 -4.64 1.96
N VAL A 44 -14.80 -4.27 0.82
CA VAL A 44 -14.10 -4.35 -0.47
C VAL A 44 -12.98 -3.31 -0.56
N ALA A 45 -13.23 -2.07 -0.11
CA ALA A 45 -12.24 -1.01 -0.13
C ALA A 45 -10.99 -1.35 0.69
N THR A 46 -11.15 -1.93 1.88
CA THR A 46 -10.03 -2.33 2.73
C THR A 46 -9.22 -3.47 2.09
N ARG A 47 -9.87 -4.43 1.45
CA ARG A 47 -9.19 -5.52 0.75
C ARG A 47 -8.36 -5.02 -0.44
N VAL A 48 -8.90 -4.09 -1.23
CA VAL A 48 -8.17 -3.47 -2.35
C VAL A 48 -6.97 -2.69 -1.83
N GLN A 49 -7.16 -1.93 -0.76
CA GLN A 49 -6.08 -1.14 -0.16
C GLN A 49 -4.99 -2.04 0.42
N ALA A 50 -5.36 -3.10 1.14
CA ALA A 50 -4.41 -4.08 1.68
C ALA A 50 -3.62 -4.77 0.56
N ARG A 51 -4.28 -5.16 -0.53
CA ARG A 51 -3.61 -5.76 -1.69
C ARG A 51 -2.58 -4.82 -2.32
N ARG A 52 -2.87 -3.52 -2.39
CA ARG A 52 -1.92 -2.52 -2.91
C ARG A 52 -0.70 -2.38 -2.02
N VAL A 53 -0.89 -2.33 -0.70
CA VAL A 53 0.22 -2.28 0.26
C VAL A 53 1.08 -3.56 0.19
N GLU A 54 0.45 -4.72 -0.03
CA GLU A 54 1.15 -5.99 -0.22
C GLU A 54 2.01 -5.98 -1.48
N LEU A 55 1.45 -5.56 -2.62
CA LEU A 55 2.21 -5.44 -3.88
C LEU A 55 3.36 -4.44 -3.75
N ALA A 56 3.14 -3.30 -3.09
CA ALA A 56 4.18 -2.33 -2.80
C ALA A 56 5.27 -2.89 -1.88
N THR A 57 4.90 -3.72 -0.92
CA THR A 57 5.85 -4.40 -0.04
C THR A 57 6.69 -5.42 -0.81
N GLN A 58 6.08 -6.18 -1.71
CA GLN A 58 6.78 -7.12 -2.58
C GLN A 58 7.73 -6.40 -3.54
N ALA A 59 7.29 -5.30 -4.15
CA ALA A 59 8.12 -4.44 -5.00
C ALA A 59 9.33 -3.87 -4.23
N ALA A 60 9.13 -3.41 -3.00
CA ALA A 60 10.22 -2.94 -2.14
C ALA A 60 11.24 -4.04 -1.83
N ARG A 61 10.78 -5.25 -1.50
CA ARG A 61 11.66 -6.39 -1.19
C ARG A 61 12.46 -6.84 -2.40
N THR A 62 11.81 -7.02 -3.54
CA THR A 62 12.48 -7.38 -4.81
C THR A 62 13.53 -6.34 -5.22
N TYR A 63 13.25 -5.05 -5.00
CA TYR A 63 14.24 -3.99 -5.20
C TYR A 63 15.45 -4.10 -4.24
N ILE A 64 15.20 -4.36 -2.95
CA ILE A 64 16.27 -4.60 -1.96
C ILE A 64 17.13 -5.80 -2.38
N ASP A 65 16.50 -6.90 -2.78
CA ASP A 65 17.19 -8.12 -3.20
C ASP A 65 17.96 -7.90 -4.52
N GLY A 66 17.42 -7.09 -5.42
CA GLY A 66 18.10 -6.65 -6.64
C GLY A 66 19.39 -5.87 -6.35
N ILE A 67 19.34 -4.97 -5.35
CA ILE A 67 20.53 -4.27 -4.87
C ILE A 67 21.54 -5.22 -4.23
N ARG A 68 21.08 -6.14 -3.37
CA ARG A 68 21.95 -7.11 -2.68
C ARG A 68 22.65 -8.06 -3.65
N SER A 69 21.96 -8.47 -4.71
CA SER A 69 22.52 -9.32 -5.76
C SER A 69 23.42 -8.56 -6.74
N GLY A 70 23.44 -7.22 -6.69
CA GLY A 70 24.18 -6.39 -7.64
C GLY A 70 23.51 -6.29 -9.02
N THR A 71 22.30 -6.82 -9.20
CA THR A 71 21.52 -6.65 -10.45
C THR A 71 21.01 -5.23 -10.60
N ILE A 72 20.77 -4.53 -9.47
CA ILE A 72 20.43 -3.11 -9.41
C ILE A 72 21.60 -2.36 -8.77
N ALA A 73 22.04 -1.28 -9.42
CA ALA A 73 23.10 -0.44 -8.88
C ALA A 73 22.64 0.26 -7.58
N PRO A 74 23.57 0.52 -6.62
CA PRO A 74 23.26 1.28 -5.42
C PRO A 74 22.62 2.64 -5.75
N PRO A 75 21.68 3.15 -4.93
CA PRO A 75 21.05 4.44 -5.18
C PRO A 75 22.08 5.59 -5.19
N ASN A 76 21.97 6.49 -6.16
CA ASN A 76 22.83 7.67 -6.24
C ASN A 76 22.48 8.73 -5.19
N THR A 77 21.23 8.75 -4.72
CA THR A 77 20.79 9.68 -3.68
C THR A 77 21.38 9.28 -2.33
N THR A 78 22.31 10.08 -1.84
CA THR A 78 23.03 9.84 -0.59
C THR A 78 22.63 10.84 0.48
N ILE A 79 22.57 10.39 1.73
CA ILE A 79 22.44 11.27 2.89
C ILE A 79 23.46 10.94 3.96
N VAL A 80 24.06 11.98 4.53
CA VAL A 80 24.95 11.82 5.68
C VAL A 80 24.10 11.34 6.85
N ARG A 81 24.51 10.22 7.46
CA ARG A 81 23.77 9.64 8.58
C ARG A 81 23.82 10.58 9.78
N SER A 82 22.64 11.03 10.23
CA SER A 82 22.45 11.66 11.54
C SER A 82 21.91 10.62 12.52
N THR A 83 22.48 10.54 13.72
CA THR A 83 22.02 9.64 14.80
C THR A 83 20.72 10.13 15.46
N THR A 84 20.32 11.38 15.22
CA THR A 84 19.21 12.05 15.93
C THR A 84 17.88 12.03 15.16
N GLN A 85 17.87 11.59 13.90
CA GLN A 85 16.68 11.67 13.04
C GLN A 85 16.36 10.35 12.33
N TYR A 86 15.06 10.15 12.06
CA TYR A 86 14.63 9.05 11.22
C TYR A 86 15.21 9.21 9.82
N PHE A 87 16.01 8.22 9.41
CA PHE A 87 16.82 8.22 8.19
C PHE A 87 16.07 8.65 6.91
N LEU A 88 14.80 8.29 6.77
CA LEU A 88 14.02 8.70 5.60
C LEU A 88 13.52 10.14 5.70
N ASN A 89 13.22 10.66 6.89
CA ASN A 89 12.62 11.99 7.04
C ASN A 89 13.56 13.14 6.67
N SER A 90 14.87 12.91 6.71
CA SER A 90 15.89 13.84 6.21
C SER A 90 15.94 13.93 4.68
N VAL A 91 15.25 13.04 3.97
CA VAL A 91 15.12 13.08 2.50
C VAL A 91 13.75 13.61 2.12
N ASP A 92 13.76 14.68 1.32
CA ASP A 92 12.56 15.21 0.72
C ASP A 92 11.96 14.22 -0.28
N PRO A 93 10.63 14.14 -0.34
CA PRO A 93 9.98 13.27 -1.31
C PRO A 93 10.26 13.81 -2.72
N PRO A 94 10.20 12.96 -3.75
CA PRO A 94 10.51 13.38 -5.10
C PRO A 94 9.50 14.42 -5.59
N THR A 95 9.92 15.25 -6.54
CA THR A 95 9.01 16.23 -7.15
C THR A 95 7.85 15.48 -7.80
N ALA A 96 6.62 15.86 -7.45
CA ALA A 96 5.39 15.21 -7.92
C ALA A 96 5.07 15.58 -9.38
N SER A 97 5.98 15.29 -10.30
CA SER A 97 5.83 15.56 -11.72
C SER A 97 6.28 14.36 -12.55
N ALA A 98 5.86 14.31 -13.82
CA ALA A 98 6.32 13.28 -14.75
C ALA A 98 7.86 13.25 -14.87
N ALA A 99 8.53 14.41 -14.76
CA ALA A 99 9.98 14.49 -14.71
C ALA A 99 10.56 13.81 -13.46
N GLY A 100 9.93 13.97 -12.29
CA GLY A 100 10.31 13.28 -11.06
C GLY A 100 10.22 11.76 -11.19
N LEU A 101 9.25 11.25 -11.97
CA LEU A 101 9.06 9.83 -12.22
C LEU A 101 10.26 9.18 -12.93
N THR A 102 10.90 9.90 -13.85
CA THR A 102 12.05 9.38 -14.62
C THR A 102 13.32 9.17 -13.79
N SER A 103 13.41 9.83 -12.63
CA SER A 103 14.56 9.74 -11.72
C SER A 103 14.44 8.60 -10.70
N LEU A 104 13.31 7.88 -10.71
CA LEU A 104 12.94 6.88 -9.73
C LEU A 104 12.94 5.49 -10.35
N HIS A 105 13.06 4.46 -9.51
CA HIS A 105 12.93 3.09 -9.98
C HIS A 105 11.45 2.76 -10.19
N CYS A 106 11.14 2.31 -11.40
CA CYS A 106 9.78 1.99 -11.81
C CYS A 106 9.49 0.49 -11.65
N VAL A 107 8.30 0.19 -11.12
CA VAL A 107 7.72 -1.15 -11.12
C VAL A 107 6.36 -1.07 -11.83
N SER A 108 6.34 -1.47 -13.10
CA SER A 108 5.10 -1.58 -13.88
C SER A 108 4.32 -2.79 -13.41
N LEU A 109 3.03 -2.60 -13.15
CA LEU A 109 2.09 -3.66 -12.74
C LEU A 109 0.90 -3.77 -13.72
N ASP A 110 1.05 -3.20 -14.90
CA ASP A 110 0.08 -3.26 -15.98
C ASP A 110 0.72 -3.78 -17.28
N ASP A 111 -0.07 -3.80 -18.35
CA ASP A 111 0.36 -4.31 -19.65
C ASP A 111 1.20 -3.28 -20.42
N THR A 112 1.41 -2.08 -19.87
CA THR A 112 2.18 -1.02 -20.50
C THR A 112 3.60 -0.95 -19.91
N PRO A 113 4.65 -0.95 -20.75
CA PRO A 113 6.00 -0.91 -20.24
C PRO A 113 6.31 0.45 -19.62
N GLY A 114 6.92 0.42 -18.44
CA GLY A 114 7.33 1.62 -17.70
C GLY A 114 6.27 2.12 -16.73
N CYS A 115 6.54 3.27 -16.11
CA CYS A 115 5.63 3.87 -15.14
C CYS A 115 5.00 5.10 -15.76
N SER A 116 3.68 5.16 -15.69
CA SER A 116 2.92 6.32 -16.13
C SER A 116 2.25 7.01 -14.95
N SER A 117 2.26 8.34 -14.94
CA SER A 117 1.46 9.11 -13.98
C SER A 117 -0.05 8.95 -14.19
N ALA A 118 -0.48 8.31 -15.28
CA ALA A 118 -1.87 7.92 -15.49
C ALA A 118 -2.21 6.52 -14.91
N SER A 119 -1.21 5.69 -14.59
CA SER A 119 -1.43 4.34 -14.08
C SER A 119 -1.63 4.36 -12.56
N SER A 120 -2.78 3.81 -12.14
CA SER A 120 -3.11 3.61 -10.72
C SER A 120 -2.59 2.27 -10.17
N LYS A 121 -1.98 1.45 -11.03
CA LYS A 121 -1.40 0.16 -10.68
C LYS A 121 0.12 0.25 -10.50
N ASP A 122 0.77 1.07 -11.33
CA ASP A 122 2.22 1.21 -11.28
C ASP A 122 2.71 1.80 -9.96
N LEU A 123 3.91 1.36 -9.60
CA LEU A 123 4.58 1.75 -8.38
C LEU A 123 5.93 2.36 -8.71
N VAL A 124 6.32 3.35 -7.93
CA VAL A 124 7.64 3.97 -8.04
C VAL A 124 8.34 3.95 -6.70
N ILE A 125 9.63 3.65 -6.75
CA ILE A 125 10.48 3.49 -5.58
C ILE A 125 11.47 4.66 -5.53
N GLN A 126 11.36 5.45 -4.47
CA GLN A 126 12.38 6.39 -4.07
C GLN A 126 13.33 5.66 -3.12
N ALA A 127 14.57 5.45 -3.55
CA ALA A 127 15.60 4.81 -2.74
C ALA A 127 16.72 5.80 -2.41
N VAL A 128 17.20 5.75 -1.17
CA VAL A 128 18.28 6.58 -0.66
C VAL A 128 19.23 5.75 0.19
N ARG A 129 20.52 6.06 0.15
CA ARG A 129 21.54 5.35 0.92
C ARG A 129 22.28 6.25 1.89
N SER A 130 22.63 5.69 3.04
CA SER A 130 23.45 6.39 4.04
C SER A 130 24.90 6.46 3.59
N VAL A 131 25.53 7.61 3.82
CA VAL A 131 26.98 7.77 3.67
C VAL A 131 27.57 8.32 4.97
N THR A 132 28.88 8.15 5.15
CA THR A 132 29.63 8.85 6.19
C THR A 132 30.14 10.18 5.62
N SER A 133 30.53 11.12 6.49
CA SER A 133 31.15 12.39 6.07
C SER A 133 32.47 12.21 5.32
N THR A 134 33.07 11.03 5.41
CA THR A 134 34.41 10.70 4.88
C THR A 134 34.38 9.80 3.66
N SER A 135 33.23 9.18 3.32
CA SER A 135 33.15 8.21 2.23
C SER A 135 31.72 8.02 1.72
N THR A 136 31.55 8.12 0.40
CA THR A 136 30.30 7.78 -0.32
C THR A 136 30.36 6.40 -0.97
N ASP A 137 31.38 5.61 -0.66
CA ASP A 137 31.58 4.27 -1.21
C ASP A 137 30.44 3.32 -0.84
N ALA A 138 29.76 2.75 -1.84
CA ALA A 138 28.67 1.80 -1.66
C ALA A 138 29.19 0.42 -1.23
N ASP A 139 30.44 0.11 -1.51
CA ASP A 139 31.04 -1.20 -1.27
C ASP A 139 31.33 -1.45 0.20
N LYS A 140 31.43 -0.39 1.01
CA LYS A 140 31.56 -0.45 2.48
C LYS A 140 30.24 -0.71 3.19
N GLY A 141 29.17 -0.92 2.43
CA GLY A 141 27.85 -1.18 2.94
C GLY A 141 27.20 0.08 3.49
N TYR A 142 25.87 0.07 3.50
CA TYR A 142 25.09 1.25 3.82
C TYR A 142 23.72 0.87 4.33
N ARG A 143 23.11 1.80 5.07
CA ARG A 143 21.69 1.74 5.35
C ARG A 143 20.94 2.23 4.12
N LEU A 144 20.15 1.35 3.54
CA LEU A 144 19.20 1.67 2.48
C LEU A 144 17.88 2.06 3.12
N GLY A 145 17.32 3.17 2.69
CA GLY A 145 15.95 3.56 2.95
C GLY A 145 15.22 3.64 1.63
N LEU A 146 13.98 3.18 1.62
CA LEU A 146 13.12 3.34 0.46
C LEU A 146 11.71 3.73 0.85
N ARG A 147 11.06 4.43 -0.08
CA ARG A 147 9.63 4.73 -0.06
C ARG A 147 9.02 4.25 -1.36
N VAL A 148 7.85 3.63 -1.27
CA VAL A 148 7.07 3.22 -2.44
C VAL A 148 5.85 4.13 -2.55
N TYR A 149 5.73 4.80 -3.69
CA TYR A 149 4.59 5.62 -4.06
C TYR A 149 3.83 4.94 -5.20
N ARG A 150 2.57 5.35 -5.39
CA ARG A 150 1.84 5.05 -6.62
C ARG A 150 2.32 5.97 -7.73
N ALA A 151 2.39 5.49 -8.96
CA ALA A 151 2.79 6.33 -10.08
C ALA A 151 1.78 7.47 -10.35
N ASP A 152 0.48 7.23 -10.14
CA ASP A 152 -0.55 8.27 -10.25
C ASP A 152 -0.46 9.39 -9.21
N ALA A 153 0.41 9.26 -8.20
CA ALA A 153 0.74 10.34 -7.27
C ALA A 153 1.54 11.49 -7.92
N PHE A 154 2.02 11.30 -9.15
CA PHE A 154 2.79 12.27 -9.94
C PHE A 154 1.96 12.89 -11.06
N SER A 155 0.65 12.62 -11.10
CA SER A 155 -0.29 13.19 -12.08
C SER A 155 -0.50 14.69 -11.89
N ASP A 156 -0.30 15.18 -10.68
CA ASP A 156 -0.49 16.56 -10.26
C ASP A 156 0.74 17.08 -9.50
N SER A 157 1.13 18.33 -9.75
CA SER A 157 2.32 18.98 -9.15
C SER A 157 2.24 19.23 -7.64
N ASN A 158 1.19 18.73 -6.98
CA ASN A 158 1.02 18.81 -5.53
C ASN A 158 2.08 17.96 -4.81
N ALA A 159 2.67 18.51 -3.75
CA ALA A 159 3.76 17.87 -3.02
C ALA A 159 3.39 16.49 -2.48
N LEU A 160 4.30 15.52 -2.66
CA LEU A 160 4.23 14.22 -2.01
C LEU A 160 4.50 14.38 -0.50
N GLN A 161 3.95 13.47 0.29
CA GLN A 161 4.13 13.45 1.73
C GLN A 161 5.27 12.50 2.14
N LYS A 162 5.88 12.77 3.29
CA LYS A 162 6.90 11.93 3.93
C LYS A 162 6.55 11.67 5.40
N GLY A 163 6.98 10.53 5.95
CA GLY A 163 6.85 10.22 7.37
C GLY A 163 5.44 9.81 7.83
N THR A 164 4.41 9.99 7.01
CA THR A 164 3.06 9.43 7.23
C THR A 164 2.71 8.45 6.14
N LYS A 165 2.66 7.17 6.49
CA LYS A 165 2.29 6.10 5.54
C LYS A 165 0.80 6.16 5.23
N GLN A 166 0.45 5.70 4.05
CA GLN A 166 -0.94 5.51 3.67
C GLN A 166 -1.57 4.49 4.62
N ALA A 167 -2.75 4.82 5.17
CA ALA A 167 -3.47 3.90 6.02
C ALA A 167 -3.93 2.67 5.22
N THR A 168 -3.81 1.49 5.83
CA THR A 168 -4.37 0.23 5.29
C THR A 168 -5.90 0.25 5.27
N PHE A 169 -6.50 1.13 6.07
CA PHE A 169 -7.93 1.38 6.15
C PHE A 169 -8.23 2.85 5.82
N THR A 170 -9.04 3.10 4.80
CA THR A 170 -9.44 4.43 4.34
C THR A 170 -10.83 4.29 3.70
N GLY A 171 -11.71 5.28 3.88
CA GLY A 171 -13.07 5.29 3.32
C GLY A 171 -13.12 5.48 1.79
N GLY A 172 -12.09 5.05 1.05
CA GLY A 172 -11.96 5.26 -0.39
C GLY A 172 -10.62 4.78 -0.95
N LEU A 173 -10.13 5.43 -2.01
CA LEU A 173 -8.90 5.05 -2.72
C LEU A 173 -7.60 5.43 -2.01
N GLY A 174 -7.67 5.96 -0.78
CA GLY A 174 -6.54 6.47 -0.02
C GLY A 174 -5.98 7.80 -0.53
N ASP A 175 -5.04 8.35 0.25
CA ASP A 175 -4.28 9.54 -0.15
C ASP A 175 -3.13 9.10 -1.06
N ARG A 176 -3.19 9.53 -2.32
CA ARG A 176 -2.19 9.15 -3.33
C ARG A 176 -0.83 9.75 -3.03
N LYS A 177 -0.78 10.87 -2.30
CA LYS A 177 0.45 11.60 -1.99
C LYS A 177 1.24 10.95 -0.86
N LYS A 178 0.63 10.04 -0.10
CA LYS A 178 1.32 9.30 0.95
C LYS A 178 2.03 8.07 0.38
N PRO A 179 3.23 7.74 0.89
CA PRO A 179 3.89 6.49 0.54
C PRO A 179 3.03 5.31 1.02
N LEU A 180 2.90 4.30 0.17
CA LEU A 180 2.26 3.02 0.53
C LEU A 180 3.11 2.26 1.55
N VAL A 181 4.43 2.32 1.36
CA VAL A 181 5.41 1.59 2.16
C VAL A 181 6.64 2.47 2.37
N GLU A 182 7.18 2.43 3.58
CA GLU A 182 8.54 2.91 3.85
C GLU A 182 9.30 1.80 4.57
N MET A 183 10.51 1.50 4.11
CA MET A 183 11.40 0.49 4.68
C MET A 183 12.81 1.03 4.85
N THR A 184 13.49 0.60 5.90
CA THR A 184 14.93 0.80 6.04
C THR A 184 15.59 -0.52 6.33
N THR A 185 16.65 -0.85 5.60
CA THR A 185 17.42 -2.09 5.75
C THR A 185 18.91 -1.79 5.65
N GLU A 186 19.74 -2.67 6.18
CA GLU A 186 21.18 -2.62 5.95
C GLU A 186 21.51 -3.46 4.70
N ILE A 187 22.39 -2.89 3.88
CA ILE A 187 22.97 -3.52 2.70
C ILE A 187 24.44 -3.74 2.99
N THR A 188 24.84 -5.00 2.96
CA THR A 188 26.24 -5.43 2.98
C THR A 188 26.64 -5.89 1.59
N THR A 189 27.93 -5.82 1.30
CA THR A 189 28.54 -6.33 0.07
C THR A 189 29.60 -7.35 0.46
N THR A 190 30.18 -8.04 -0.52
CA THR A 190 31.29 -8.97 -0.26
C THR A 190 32.54 -8.29 0.29
N ARG A 191 32.65 -6.96 0.17
CA ARG A 191 33.78 -6.15 0.66
C ARG A 191 33.53 -5.47 2.00
N THR A 192 32.33 -5.61 2.57
CA THR A 192 32.02 -4.95 3.85
C THR A 192 32.73 -5.62 4.99
N THR A 193 33.55 -4.86 5.72
CA THR A 193 34.24 -5.34 6.91
C THR A 193 33.46 -5.00 8.18
N PHE A 194 33.77 -5.70 9.28
CA PHE A 194 33.22 -5.35 10.59
C PHE A 194 33.55 -3.91 10.98
N GLN A 195 34.74 -3.42 10.63
CA GLN A 195 35.13 -2.04 10.92
C GLN A 195 34.26 -1.01 10.18
N ASP A 196 33.83 -1.28 8.95
CA ASP A 196 32.92 -0.40 8.21
C ASP A 196 31.56 -0.29 8.92
N PHE A 197 31.10 -1.39 9.52
CA PHE A 197 29.90 -1.41 10.35
C PHE A 197 30.10 -0.57 11.62
N CYS A 198 31.21 -0.74 12.34
CA CYS A 198 31.57 0.06 13.52
C CYS A 198 31.62 1.56 13.19
N ASN A 199 32.32 1.93 12.11
CA ASN A 199 32.46 3.31 11.66
C ASN A 199 31.08 3.94 11.34
N ARG A 200 30.14 3.14 10.80
CA ARG A 200 28.78 3.59 10.49
C ARG A 200 27.88 3.72 11.73
N LEU A 201 28.11 2.93 12.77
CA LEU A 201 27.33 2.96 14.01
C LEU A 201 27.85 3.94 15.06
N GLY A 202 29.00 4.58 14.83
CA GLY A 202 29.61 5.53 15.78
C GLY A 202 30.68 4.90 16.69
N GLY A 203 31.23 3.75 16.29
CA GLY A 203 32.24 2.99 17.02
C GLY A 203 31.75 1.60 17.42
N CYS A 204 32.69 0.68 17.60
CA CYS A 204 32.48 -0.56 18.34
C CYS A 204 33.21 -0.42 19.66
N GLN A 205 32.48 -0.50 20.78
CA GLN A 205 33.05 -0.58 22.12
C GLN A 205 33.26 -2.04 22.50
#